data_AF-A0A7V9URZ0-F1
#
_entry.id   AF-A0A7V9URZ0-F1
#
_cell.length_a   1.000
_cell.length_b   1.000
_cell.length_c   1.000
_cell.angle_alpha   90.00
_cell.angle_beta   90.00
_cell.angle_gamma   90.00
#
_symmetry.space_group_name_H-M   'P 1'
#
loop_
_entity.id
_entity.type
_entity.pdbx_description
1 polymer ?
#
loop_
_entity_poly.entity_id
_entity_poly.type
_entity_poly.pdbx_seq_one_letter_code
_entity_poly.pdbx_strand_id
1 'polypeptide(L)'
;MSRKELHTPEDRYRMYLHPTKDDLKSLKMERLERYIELANMLPSERVALDLDEFLREEAKDSAVPKEGTIESWVYKFKILLPYLDRFPSDFRDYVLGDAVEDYRKLDVTKLEDESSRPHLVAILGALDRYREFRQVREKLRLIARHFKKDTPQWSKFFHGSIGISTTLRMGHGGKLEIHLDHFVETVQGLEAERIRECPVCQRIFWAHPISKMSCSTRCRNLFNVRKHRALMKKNKAHK
;
A
#
# COMPACT_ATOMS: atom_id res chain seq x y z
N MET A 1 -20.05 15.93 14.34
CA MET A 1 -20.13 16.90 13.23
C MET A 1 -19.96 16.12 11.94
N SER A 2 -21.02 16.06 11.13
CA SER A 2 -21.15 15.19 9.96
C SER A 2 -20.54 15.88 8.74
N ARG A 3 -19.34 15.45 8.30
CA ARG A 3 -18.79 15.80 6.98
C ARG A 3 -19.54 15.03 5.90
N LYS A 4 -20.72 15.51 5.52
CA LYS A 4 -21.43 15.13 4.29
C LYS A 4 -22.06 16.37 3.67
N GLU A 5 -21.26 17.41 3.47
CA GLU A 5 -21.60 18.40 2.45
C GLU A 5 -21.04 17.84 1.15
N LEU A 6 -21.94 17.31 0.32
CA LEU A 6 -21.64 16.85 -1.02
C LEU A 6 -21.27 18.08 -1.84
N HIS A 7 -19.98 18.28 -2.10
CA HIS A 7 -19.50 19.26 -3.07
C HIS A 7 -20.25 19.10 -4.38
N THR A 8 -20.76 20.21 -4.92
CA THR A 8 -21.41 20.17 -6.24
C THR A 8 -20.38 19.77 -7.31
N PRO A 9 -20.80 19.26 -8.47
CA PRO A 9 -19.89 19.03 -9.59
C PRO A 9 -19.06 20.26 -9.97
N GLU A 10 -19.60 21.49 -9.82
CA GLU A 10 -18.83 22.72 -10.07
C GLU A 10 -17.74 22.96 -9.02
N ASP A 11 -17.99 22.67 -7.75
CA ASP A 11 -16.97 22.78 -6.68
C ASP A 11 -15.80 21.83 -6.94
N ARG A 12 -16.09 20.61 -7.41
CA ARG A 12 -15.05 19.66 -7.84
C ARG A 12 -14.24 20.23 -9.00
N TYR A 13 -14.90 20.80 -10.01
CA TYR A 13 -14.22 21.44 -11.15
C TYR A 13 -13.31 22.60 -10.74
N ARG A 14 -13.76 23.45 -9.81
CA ARG A 14 -12.96 24.57 -9.31
C ARG A 14 -11.70 24.10 -8.58
N MET A 15 -11.79 23.02 -7.79
CA MET A 15 -10.63 22.37 -7.16
C MET A 15 -9.60 21.89 -8.19
N TYR A 16 -10.02 21.42 -9.37
CA TYR A 16 -9.08 20.91 -10.38
C TYR A 16 -8.31 22.01 -11.10
N LEU A 17 -8.88 23.19 -11.28
CA LEU A 17 -8.25 24.27 -12.05
C LEU A 17 -7.31 25.14 -11.20
N HIS A 18 -7.69 25.43 -9.95
CA HIS A 18 -6.92 26.31 -9.05
C HIS A 18 -7.02 25.85 -7.59
N PRO A 19 -6.43 24.71 -7.22
CA PRO A 19 -6.52 24.21 -5.85
C PRO A 19 -5.81 25.15 -4.87
N THR A 20 -6.47 25.48 -3.76
CA THR A 20 -5.82 26.17 -2.65
C THR A 20 -4.83 25.24 -1.93
N LYS A 21 -3.95 25.80 -1.08
CA LYS A 21 -3.05 24.99 -0.26
C LYS A 21 -3.80 24.01 0.64
N ASP A 22 -4.97 24.41 1.14
CA ASP A 22 -5.81 23.57 2.00
C ASP A 22 -6.50 22.46 1.19
N ASP A 23 -6.92 22.74 -0.04
CA ASP A 23 -7.47 21.73 -0.96
C ASP A 23 -6.44 20.65 -1.28
N LEU A 24 -5.20 21.06 -1.60
CA LEU A 24 -4.10 20.12 -1.85
C LEU A 24 -3.80 19.28 -0.62
N LYS A 25 -3.82 19.87 0.57
CA LYS A 25 -3.62 19.15 1.83
C LYS A 25 -4.74 18.14 2.08
N SER A 26 -6.00 18.53 1.83
CA SER A 26 -7.16 17.64 1.98
C SER A 26 -7.08 16.45 1.01
N LEU A 27 -6.77 16.71 -0.26
CA LEU A 27 -6.61 15.68 -1.28
C LEU A 27 -5.46 14.71 -0.94
N LYS A 28 -4.32 15.22 -0.49
CA LYS A 28 -3.20 14.39 -0.01
C LYS A 28 -3.60 13.52 1.18
N MET A 29 -4.37 14.08 2.11
CA MET A 29 -4.86 13.33 3.26
C MET A 29 -5.82 12.21 2.87
N GLU A 30 -6.77 12.47 1.97
CA GLU A 30 -7.69 11.46 1.43
C GLU A 30 -6.93 10.32 0.74
N ARG A 31 -5.95 10.67 -0.11
CA ARG A 31 -5.08 9.68 -0.77
C ARG A 31 -4.26 8.87 0.24
N LEU A 32 -3.70 9.50 1.26
CA LEU A 32 -2.98 8.80 2.32
C LEU A 32 -3.89 7.84 3.09
N GLU A 33 -5.09 8.28 3.46
CA GLU A 33 -6.06 7.43 4.15
C GLU A 33 -6.45 6.23 3.29
N ARG A 34 -6.65 6.43 1.99
CA ARG A 34 -6.86 5.34 1.04
C ARG A 34 -5.67 4.39 1.02
N TYR A 35 -4.43 4.89 0.92
CA TYR A 35 -3.22 4.04 0.97
C TYR A 35 -3.10 3.26 2.27
N ILE A 36 -3.47 3.85 3.41
CA ILE A 36 -3.46 3.18 4.72
C ILE A 36 -4.53 2.07 4.77
N GLU A 37 -5.74 2.35 4.31
CA GLU A 37 -6.83 1.37 4.23
C GLU A 37 -6.40 0.17 3.40
N LEU A 38 -5.95 0.47 2.18
CA LEU A 38 -5.35 -0.44 1.23
C LEU A 38 -4.23 -1.27 1.89
N ALA A 39 -3.18 -0.66 2.44
CA ALA A 39 -2.07 -1.36 3.08
C ALA A 39 -2.50 -2.27 4.25
N ASN A 40 -3.62 -1.99 4.91
CA ASN A 40 -4.18 -2.82 5.98
C ASN A 40 -5.02 -3.99 5.49
N MET A 41 -5.40 -4.03 4.21
CA MET A 41 -6.06 -5.18 3.59
C MET A 41 -5.09 -6.34 3.40
N LEU A 42 -3.78 -6.07 3.22
CA LEU A 42 -2.79 -7.14 3.17
C LEU A 42 -2.61 -7.83 4.53
N PRO A 43 -2.42 -9.16 4.57
CA PRO A 43 -2.20 -9.87 5.82
C PRO A 43 -0.85 -9.46 6.38
N SER A 44 -0.71 -9.35 7.71
CA SER A 44 0.59 -9.00 8.33
C SER A 44 1.70 -9.95 7.82
N GLU A 45 2.96 -9.51 7.74
CA GLU A 45 4.12 -10.36 7.34
C GLU A 45 4.16 -11.70 8.09
N ARG A 46 3.57 -11.77 9.29
CA ARG A 46 3.48 -13.00 10.08
C ARG A 46 2.47 -14.03 9.58
N VAL A 47 1.61 -13.67 8.63
CA VAL A 47 0.43 -14.45 8.19
C VAL A 47 0.38 -14.58 6.67
N ALA A 48 0.87 -13.59 5.93
CA ALA A 48 0.99 -13.70 4.49
C ALA A 48 2.23 -14.53 4.17
N LEU A 49 2.05 -15.69 3.55
CA LEU A 49 3.04 -16.12 2.57
C LEU A 49 3.21 -14.94 1.61
N ASP A 50 4.44 -14.47 1.45
CA ASP A 50 4.76 -13.48 0.43
C ASP A 50 4.16 -13.97 -0.90
N LEU A 51 3.69 -13.09 -1.81
CA LEU A 51 3.29 -13.58 -3.14
C LEU A 51 4.45 -14.38 -3.74
N ASP A 52 5.70 -14.00 -3.47
CA ASP A 52 6.89 -14.75 -3.87
C ASP A 52 7.05 -16.10 -3.17
N GLU A 53 6.46 -16.28 -1.98
CA GLU A 53 6.43 -17.54 -1.25
C GLU A 53 5.25 -18.42 -1.70
N PHE A 54 4.07 -17.82 -1.93
CA PHE A 54 2.93 -18.49 -2.55
C PHE A 54 3.27 -18.94 -3.99
N LEU A 55 3.95 -18.09 -4.76
CA LEU A 55 4.54 -18.41 -6.06
C LEU A 55 5.54 -19.56 -5.92
N ARG A 56 6.39 -19.57 -4.90
CA ARG A 56 7.34 -20.66 -4.65
C ARG A 56 6.66 -21.98 -4.27
N GLU A 57 5.57 -21.93 -3.52
CA GLU A 57 4.80 -23.13 -3.16
C GLU A 57 4.08 -23.71 -4.36
N GLU A 58 3.36 -22.89 -5.13
CA GLU A 58 2.69 -23.30 -6.38
C GLU A 58 3.69 -23.74 -7.47
N ALA A 59 4.90 -23.19 -7.48
CA ALA A 59 5.96 -23.54 -8.41
C ALA A 59 6.65 -24.88 -8.13
N LYS A 60 6.47 -25.49 -6.94
CA LYS A 60 7.17 -26.75 -6.60
C LYS A 60 6.89 -27.87 -7.60
N ASP A 61 5.73 -27.84 -8.24
CA ASP A 61 5.27 -28.88 -9.17
C ASP A 61 5.21 -28.42 -10.63
N SER A 62 5.60 -27.17 -10.94
CA SER A 62 5.48 -26.59 -12.29
C SER A 62 6.80 -25.98 -12.78
N ALA A 63 7.10 -26.15 -14.07
CA ALA A 63 8.23 -25.48 -14.70
C ALA A 63 8.02 -23.95 -14.67
N VAL A 64 8.82 -23.24 -13.88
CA VAL A 64 8.75 -21.77 -13.79
C VAL A 64 9.24 -21.17 -15.11
N PRO A 65 8.40 -20.37 -15.81
CA PRO A 65 8.83 -19.72 -17.04
C PRO A 65 9.96 -18.73 -16.79
N LYS A 66 10.81 -18.51 -17.81
CA LYS A 66 11.93 -17.56 -17.73
C LYS A 66 11.43 -16.15 -17.39
N GLU A 67 12.10 -15.47 -16.46
CA GLU A 67 11.69 -14.13 -16.04
C GLU A 67 11.74 -13.13 -17.20
N GLY A 68 10.72 -12.28 -17.28
CA GLY A 68 10.59 -11.26 -18.33
C GLY A 68 9.91 -11.74 -19.62
N THR A 69 9.47 -13.00 -19.69
CA THR A 69 8.66 -13.49 -20.83
C THR A 69 7.16 -13.33 -20.58
N ILE A 70 6.37 -13.39 -21.66
CA ILE A 70 4.90 -13.33 -21.60
C ILE A 70 4.36 -14.46 -20.71
N GLU A 71 4.89 -15.66 -20.86
CA GLU A 71 4.51 -16.83 -20.06
C GLU A 71 4.75 -16.59 -18.58
N SER A 72 5.86 -15.92 -18.22
CA SER A 72 6.16 -15.58 -16.83
C SER A 72 5.15 -14.60 -16.24
N TRP A 73 4.74 -13.58 -17.00
CA TRP A 73 3.72 -12.63 -16.54
C TRP A 73 2.36 -13.28 -16.37
N VAL A 74 1.95 -14.11 -17.34
CA VAL A 74 0.69 -14.85 -17.28
C VAL A 74 0.70 -15.85 -16.15
N TYR A 75 1.81 -16.55 -15.93
CA TYR A 75 2.00 -17.46 -14.81
C TYR A 75 1.85 -16.73 -13.46
N LYS A 76 2.57 -15.62 -13.27
CA LYS A 76 2.45 -14.79 -12.05
C LYS A 76 1.03 -14.28 -11.84
N PHE A 77 0.34 -13.89 -12.92
CA PHE A 77 -1.03 -13.41 -12.85
C PHE A 77 -2.05 -14.51 -12.51
N LYS A 78 -1.90 -15.71 -13.09
CA LYS A 78 -2.71 -16.88 -12.76
C LYS A 78 -2.63 -17.25 -11.28
N ILE A 79 -1.47 -17.02 -10.66
CA ILE A 79 -1.26 -17.25 -9.23
C ILE A 79 -1.78 -16.07 -8.40
N LEU A 80 -1.65 -14.84 -8.90
CA LEU A 80 -2.20 -13.65 -8.25
C LEU A 80 -3.73 -13.73 -8.11
N LEU A 81 -4.46 -14.25 -9.10
CA LEU A 81 -5.93 -14.35 -9.05
C LEU A 81 -6.49 -15.10 -7.81
N PRO A 82 -6.15 -16.37 -7.56
CA PRO A 82 -6.62 -17.09 -6.38
C PRO A 82 -6.07 -16.51 -5.07
N TYR A 83 -4.91 -15.85 -5.12
CA TYR A 83 -4.43 -15.07 -3.98
C TYR A 83 -5.35 -13.89 -3.67
N LEU A 84 -5.77 -13.13 -4.69
CA LEU A 84 -6.68 -11.99 -4.55
C LEU A 84 -8.08 -12.38 -4.06
N ASP A 85 -8.53 -13.61 -4.32
CA ASP A 85 -9.81 -14.13 -3.81
C ASP A 85 -9.87 -14.25 -2.27
N ARG A 86 -8.72 -14.14 -1.59
CA ARG A 86 -8.65 -14.11 -0.11
C ARG A 86 -8.92 -12.72 0.47
N PHE A 87 -9.13 -11.71 -0.36
CA PHE A 87 -9.28 -10.32 0.03
C PHE A 87 -10.69 -9.79 -0.27
N PRO A 88 -11.10 -8.66 0.35
CA PRO A 88 -12.34 -7.97 0.00
C PRO A 88 -12.41 -7.62 -1.49
N SER A 89 -13.62 -7.61 -2.06
CA SER A 89 -13.88 -7.26 -3.47
C SER A 89 -13.21 -5.95 -3.86
N ASP A 90 -13.35 -4.90 -3.04
CA ASP A 90 -12.82 -3.59 -3.35
C ASP A 90 -11.29 -3.58 -3.55
N PHE A 91 -10.57 -4.46 -2.85
CA PHE A 91 -9.13 -4.62 -3.05
C PHE A 91 -8.83 -5.37 -4.35
N ARG A 92 -9.55 -6.48 -4.56
CA ARG A 92 -9.43 -7.29 -5.77
C ARG A 92 -9.73 -6.44 -7.01
N ASP A 93 -10.81 -5.67 -6.99
CA ASP A 93 -11.25 -4.79 -8.07
C ASP A 93 -10.25 -3.66 -8.31
N TYR A 94 -9.65 -3.09 -7.25
CA TYR A 94 -8.57 -2.12 -7.41
C TYR A 94 -7.34 -2.71 -8.12
N VAL A 95 -6.91 -3.91 -7.71
CA VAL A 95 -5.73 -4.56 -8.32
C VAL A 95 -6.03 -4.99 -9.74
N LEU A 96 -7.18 -5.60 -10.00
CA LEU A 96 -7.54 -6.10 -11.32
C LEU A 96 -7.99 -4.98 -12.27
N GLY A 97 -8.47 -3.84 -11.76
CA GLY A 97 -9.04 -2.77 -12.56
C GLY A 97 -10.24 -3.25 -13.38
N ASP A 98 -10.43 -2.70 -14.56
CA ASP A 98 -11.52 -3.09 -15.48
C ASP A 98 -11.35 -4.48 -16.10
N ALA A 99 -10.27 -5.18 -15.74
CA ALA A 99 -9.83 -6.37 -16.47
C ALA A 99 -10.40 -7.69 -15.90
N VAL A 100 -11.19 -7.64 -14.81
CA VAL A 100 -11.67 -8.79 -14.04
C VAL A 100 -12.44 -9.83 -14.86
N GLU A 101 -13.28 -9.40 -15.81
CA GLU A 101 -14.28 -10.26 -16.45
C GLU A 101 -13.72 -11.13 -17.58
N ASP A 102 -12.67 -10.68 -18.29
CA ASP A 102 -12.19 -11.36 -19.50
C ASP A 102 -11.14 -12.46 -19.22
N TYR A 103 -10.48 -12.45 -18.07
CA TYR A 103 -9.29 -13.30 -17.87
C TYR A 103 -9.53 -14.77 -17.62
N ARG A 104 -10.69 -15.15 -17.06
CA ARG A 104 -10.97 -16.59 -16.86
C ARG A 104 -11.10 -17.34 -18.19
N LYS A 105 -11.29 -16.60 -19.30
CA LYS A 105 -11.42 -17.12 -20.66
C LYS A 105 -10.13 -16.99 -21.47
N LEU A 106 -9.06 -16.44 -20.88
CA LEU A 106 -7.82 -16.19 -21.62
C LEU A 106 -7.09 -17.49 -21.93
N ASP A 107 -7.01 -17.81 -23.22
CA ASP A 107 -6.18 -18.90 -23.71
C ASP A 107 -4.74 -18.40 -23.87
N VAL A 108 -3.86 -18.85 -22.97
CA VAL A 108 -2.44 -18.45 -22.93
C VAL A 108 -1.72 -18.82 -24.22
N THR A 109 -2.18 -19.86 -24.92
CA THR A 109 -1.56 -20.33 -26.17
C THR A 109 -1.77 -19.37 -27.34
N LYS A 110 -2.69 -18.40 -27.21
CA LYS A 110 -3.03 -17.41 -28.25
C LYS A 110 -2.51 -16.01 -27.93
N LEU A 111 -1.62 -15.87 -26.95
CA LEU A 111 -1.14 -14.57 -26.48
C LEU A 111 -0.15 -13.87 -27.42
N GLU A 112 0.36 -14.57 -28.42
CA GLU A 112 1.24 -13.99 -29.45
C GLU A 112 0.48 -13.16 -30.49
N ASP A 113 -0.84 -13.36 -30.60
CA ASP A 113 -1.67 -12.63 -31.54
C ASP A 113 -1.86 -11.16 -31.13
N GLU A 114 -1.92 -10.26 -32.12
CA GLU A 114 -2.13 -8.83 -31.87
C GLU A 114 -3.46 -8.54 -31.14
N SER A 115 -4.44 -9.42 -31.29
CA SER A 115 -5.72 -9.42 -30.56
C SER A 115 -5.59 -9.66 -29.06
N SER A 116 -4.47 -10.25 -28.61
CA SER A 116 -4.19 -10.54 -27.20
C SER A 116 -3.50 -9.37 -26.47
N ARG A 117 -3.05 -8.35 -27.20
CA ARG A 117 -2.35 -7.19 -26.64
C ARG A 117 -3.11 -6.46 -25.53
N PRO A 118 -4.43 -6.20 -25.62
CA PRO A 118 -5.18 -5.55 -24.53
C PRO A 118 -5.14 -6.37 -23.23
N HIS A 119 -5.22 -7.69 -23.34
CA HIS A 119 -5.18 -8.58 -22.18
C HIS A 119 -3.81 -8.57 -21.50
N LEU A 120 -2.73 -8.61 -22.29
CA LEU A 120 -1.36 -8.49 -21.78
C LEU A 120 -1.13 -7.16 -21.06
N VAL A 121 -1.58 -6.05 -21.65
CA VAL A 121 -1.49 -4.72 -21.02
C VAL A 121 -2.19 -4.71 -19.67
N ALA A 122 -3.38 -5.29 -19.58
CA ALA A 122 -4.12 -5.29 -18.34
C ALA A 122 -3.58 -6.31 -17.29
N ILE A 123 -2.96 -7.43 -17.72
CA ILE A 123 -2.23 -8.36 -16.84
C ILE A 123 -1.04 -7.63 -16.21
N LEU A 124 -0.23 -6.96 -17.04
CA LEU A 124 0.91 -6.17 -16.59
C LEU A 124 0.44 -5.07 -15.64
N GLY A 125 -0.64 -4.36 -15.99
CA GLY A 125 -1.24 -3.35 -15.14
C GLY A 125 -1.66 -3.88 -13.77
N ALA A 126 -2.24 -5.07 -13.70
CA ALA A 126 -2.64 -5.68 -12.43
C ALA A 126 -1.44 -6.11 -11.58
N LEU A 127 -0.42 -6.71 -12.19
CA LEU A 127 0.84 -7.08 -11.52
C LEU A 127 1.55 -5.83 -10.98
N ASP A 128 1.60 -4.75 -11.76
CA ASP A 128 2.22 -3.50 -11.35
C ASP A 128 1.43 -2.81 -10.24
N ARG A 129 0.09 -2.75 -10.31
CA ARG A 129 -0.75 -2.22 -9.22
C ARG A 129 -0.56 -3.01 -7.92
N TYR A 130 -0.51 -4.33 -8.00
CA TYR A 130 -0.23 -5.17 -6.83
C TYR A 130 1.16 -4.88 -6.24
N ARG A 131 2.20 -4.79 -7.09
CA ARG A 131 3.58 -4.47 -6.67
C ARG A 131 3.66 -3.10 -6.02
N GLU A 132 3.09 -2.07 -6.65
CA GLU A 132 3.05 -0.71 -6.13
C GLU A 132 2.43 -0.68 -4.73
N PHE A 133 1.29 -1.34 -4.57
CA PHE A 133 0.59 -1.37 -3.31
C PHE A 133 1.38 -2.13 -2.21
N ARG A 134 2.05 -3.23 -2.55
CA ARG A 134 2.98 -3.91 -1.63
C ARG A 134 4.09 -2.97 -1.19
N GLN A 135 4.68 -2.22 -2.14
CA GLN A 135 5.71 -1.23 -1.84
C GLN A 135 5.18 -0.12 -0.93
N VAL A 136 3.99 0.43 -1.21
CA VAL A 136 3.34 1.46 -0.38
C VAL A 136 3.20 0.97 1.06
N ARG A 137 2.73 -0.25 1.27
CA ARG A 137 2.61 -0.83 2.62
C ARG A 137 3.95 -0.89 3.33
N GLU A 138 4.99 -1.36 2.66
CA GLU A 138 6.32 -1.45 3.25
C GLU A 138 6.91 -0.07 3.56
N LYS A 139 6.74 0.90 2.67
CA LYS A 139 7.10 2.30 2.92
C LYS A 139 6.36 2.85 4.16
N LEU A 140 5.05 2.64 4.25
CA LEU A 140 4.25 3.08 5.40
C LEU A 140 4.68 2.38 6.70
N ARG A 141 5.04 1.10 6.67
CA ARG A 141 5.56 0.38 7.82
C ARG A 141 6.92 0.89 8.27
N LEU A 142 7.81 1.16 7.33
CA LEU A 142 9.12 1.72 7.62
C LEU A 142 8.95 3.07 8.33
N ILE A 143 8.09 3.94 7.82
CA ILE A 143 7.73 5.21 8.48
C ILE A 143 7.16 4.94 9.88
N ALA A 144 6.16 4.08 9.99
CA ALA A 144 5.49 3.80 11.26
C ALA A 144 6.41 3.19 12.34
N ARG A 145 7.34 2.33 11.94
CA ARG A 145 8.31 1.69 12.83
C ARG A 145 9.41 2.67 13.24
N HIS A 146 9.75 3.63 12.36
CA HIS A 146 10.74 4.67 12.63
C HIS A 146 10.35 5.53 13.85
N PHE A 147 9.09 5.94 13.95
CA PHE A 147 8.60 6.80 15.04
C PHE A 147 8.14 6.05 16.31
N LYS A 148 8.45 4.76 16.44
CA LYS A 148 7.98 3.93 17.57
C LYS A 148 8.85 4.03 18.83
N LYS A 149 10.04 4.63 18.76
CA LYS A 149 11.00 4.67 19.89
C LYS A 149 11.31 6.11 20.32
N ASP A 150 11.24 6.34 21.62
CA ASP A 150 11.80 7.50 22.35
C ASP A 150 13.34 7.56 22.28
N THR A 151 13.98 7.09 21.20
CA THR A 151 15.44 7.13 21.05
C THR A 151 15.86 8.42 20.37
N PRO A 152 16.45 9.40 21.08
CA PRO A 152 16.93 10.66 20.51
C PRO A 152 18.19 10.52 19.60
N GLN A 153 18.56 9.30 19.18
CA GLN A 153 19.76 9.02 18.38
C GLN A 153 19.49 8.99 16.87
N TRP A 154 18.65 9.89 16.38
CA TRP A 154 18.13 9.93 15.01
C TRP A 154 19.21 10.07 13.91
N SER A 155 20.40 10.55 14.26
CA SER A 155 21.43 10.92 13.27
C SER A 155 22.42 9.83 12.87
N LYS A 156 22.49 8.68 13.58
CA LYS A 156 23.66 7.78 13.41
C LYS A 156 23.43 6.47 12.65
N PHE A 157 22.19 6.02 12.45
CA PHE A 157 21.98 4.65 11.92
C PHE A 157 20.86 4.46 10.90
N PHE A 158 20.08 5.49 10.56
CA PHE A 158 19.10 5.35 9.47
C PHE A 158 19.75 5.63 8.12
N HIS A 159 20.31 4.57 7.52
CA HIS A 159 20.45 4.45 6.06
C HIS A 159 19.30 3.64 5.47
N GLY A 160 18.19 3.46 6.22
CA GLY A 160 16.95 2.91 5.69
C GLY A 160 16.35 3.89 4.71
N SER A 161 16.89 3.95 3.49
CA SER A 161 16.31 4.71 2.40
C SER A 161 14.93 4.12 2.11
N ILE A 162 13.88 4.92 2.31
CA ILE A 162 12.60 4.64 1.69
C ILE A 162 12.89 4.71 0.18
N GLY A 163 12.80 3.58 -0.52
CA GLY A 163 13.05 3.55 -1.95
C GLY A 163 12.07 4.50 -2.65
N ILE A 164 12.59 5.61 -3.18
CA ILE A 164 11.81 6.55 -3.99
C ILE A 164 12.02 6.12 -5.43
N SER A 165 10.93 5.76 -6.11
CA SER A 165 10.99 5.63 -7.56
C SER A 165 10.85 7.01 -8.16
N THR A 166 11.74 7.34 -9.09
CA THR A 166 11.70 8.59 -9.83
C THR A 166 11.73 8.26 -11.30
N THR A 167 10.78 8.80 -12.05
CA THR A 167 10.65 8.55 -13.48
C THR A 167 11.02 9.81 -14.24
N LEU A 168 11.99 9.72 -15.15
CA LEU A 168 12.31 10.81 -16.06
C LEU A 168 11.40 10.69 -17.29
N ARG A 169 10.60 11.73 -17.57
CA ARG A 169 9.72 11.77 -18.75
C ARG A 169 10.09 12.96 -19.62
N MET A 170 9.94 12.80 -20.93
CA MET A 170 10.01 13.92 -21.85
C MET A 170 8.65 14.63 -21.86
N GLY A 171 8.62 15.85 -21.34
CA GLY A 171 7.45 16.71 -21.34
C GLY A 171 7.23 17.43 -22.67
N HIS A 172 6.28 18.35 -22.69
CA HIS A 172 5.98 19.14 -23.88
C HIS A 172 7.17 20.05 -24.26
N GLY A 173 7.49 20.13 -25.55
CA GLY A 173 8.63 20.90 -26.05
C GLY A 173 10.00 20.25 -25.82
N GLY A 174 10.06 18.93 -25.59
CA GLY A 174 11.31 18.18 -25.50
C GLY A 174 12.09 18.35 -24.20
N LYS A 175 11.48 18.96 -23.18
CA LYS A 175 12.10 19.15 -21.85
C LYS A 175 12.02 17.87 -21.04
N LEU A 176 13.05 17.60 -20.23
CA LEU A 176 13.03 16.49 -19.29
C LEU A 176 12.35 16.93 -17.99
N GLU A 177 11.39 16.13 -17.53
CA GLU A 177 10.65 16.32 -16.29
C GLU A 177 10.91 15.14 -15.35
N ILE A 178 11.17 15.46 -14.08
CA ILE A 178 11.36 14.48 -13.01
C ILE A 178 10.02 14.27 -12.32
N HIS A 179 9.46 13.08 -12.46
CA HIS A 179 8.20 12.68 -11.81
C HIS A 179 8.51 11.79 -10.60
N LEU A 180 8.02 12.18 -9.42
CA LEU A 180 8.12 11.37 -8.21
C LEU A 180 7.04 10.28 -8.25
N ASP A 181 7.26 9.16 -7.57
CA ASP A 181 6.20 8.16 -7.41
C ASP A 181 4.99 8.74 -6.65
N HIS A 182 3.79 8.26 -6.99
CA HIS A 182 2.53 8.78 -6.45
C HIS A 182 2.44 8.73 -4.93
N PHE A 183 3.11 7.76 -4.31
CA PHE A 183 3.21 7.68 -2.86
C PHE A 183 3.97 8.87 -2.30
N VAL A 184 5.15 9.17 -2.84
CA VAL A 184 5.98 10.32 -2.41
C VAL A 184 5.24 11.63 -2.61
N GLU A 185 4.61 11.84 -3.77
CA GLU A 185 3.79 13.03 -4.03
C GLU A 185 2.69 13.20 -2.97
N THR A 186 2.08 12.09 -2.55
CA THR A 186 1.00 12.05 -1.55
C THR A 186 1.52 12.37 -0.15
N VAL A 187 2.64 11.78 0.28
CA VAL A 187 3.16 11.96 1.65
C VAL A 187 3.99 13.23 1.83
N GLN A 188 4.47 13.84 0.74
CA GLN A 188 5.30 15.03 0.80
C GLN A 188 4.57 16.18 1.49
N GLY A 189 5.18 16.71 2.55
CA GLY A 189 4.64 17.81 3.37
C GLY A 189 3.70 17.36 4.49
N LEU A 190 3.44 16.05 4.64
CA LEU A 190 2.68 15.52 5.76
C LEU A 190 3.58 15.21 6.98
N GLU A 191 3.01 15.30 8.18
CA GLU A 191 3.69 14.97 9.43
C GLU A 191 3.88 13.44 9.57
N ALA A 192 5.02 12.94 9.10
CA ALA A 192 5.32 11.50 9.05
C ALA A 192 5.18 10.79 10.41
N GLU A 193 5.42 11.47 11.53
CA GLU A 193 5.27 10.94 12.90
C GLU A 193 3.83 10.52 13.27
N ARG A 194 2.85 10.95 12.48
CA ARG A 194 1.44 10.56 12.63
C ARG A 194 1.11 9.25 11.95
N ILE A 195 1.92 8.80 10.99
CA ILE A 195 1.78 7.47 10.39
C ILE A 195 2.34 6.48 11.41
N ARG A 196 1.49 5.63 11.97
CA ARG A 196 1.84 4.73 13.08
C ARG A 196 1.34 3.32 12.88
N GLU A 197 2.02 2.36 13.50
CA GLU A 197 1.63 0.96 13.52
C GLU A 197 1.05 0.62 14.89
N CYS A 198 -0.18 0.11 14.92
CA CYS A 198 -0.86 -0.21 16.16
C CYS A 198 -0.11 -1.33 16.93
N PRO A 199 0.26 -1.14 18.20
CA PRO A 199 1.01 -2.13 18.97
C PRO A 199 0.19 -3.40 19.29
N VAL A 200 -1.12 -3.37 19.06
CA VAL A 200 -2.03 -4.48 19.37
C VAL A 200 -2.34 -5.33 18.16
N CYS A 201 -2.74 -4.70 17.05
CA CYS A 201 -3.19 -5.39 15.83
C CYS A 201 -2.29 -5.17 14.62
N GLN A 202 -1.19 -4.41 14.76
CA GLN A 202 -0.21 -4.13 13.70
C GLN A 202 -0.77 -3.41 12.46
N ARG A 203 -2.00 -2.88 12.55
CA ARG A 203 -2.57 -2.02 11.50
C ARG A 203 -1.87 -0.66 11.49
N ILE A 204 -1.60 -0.16 10.29
CA ILE A 204 -1.12 1.19 10.04
C ILE A 204 -2.30 2.16 10.22
N PHE A 205 -2.09 3.31 10.82
CA PHE A 205 -3.13 4.33 10.96
C PHE A 205 -2.54 5.73 11.00
N TRP A 206 -3.35 6.72 10.62
CA TRP A 206 -3.04 8.13 10.82
C TRP A 206 -3.50 8.60 12.21
N ALA A 207 -2.58 9.17 12.99
CA ALA A 207 -2.81 9.65 14.33
C ALA A 207 -3.22 11.13 14.33
N HIS A 208 -4.54 11.42 14.30
CA HIS A 208 -5.04 12.79 14.37
C HIS A 208 -4.58 13.56 15.63
N PRO A 209 -4.55 12.95 16.83
CA PRO A 209 -3.66 13.43 17.90
C PRO A 209 -2.32 12.72 17.83
N ILE A 210 -1.21 13.48 17.95
CA ILE A 210 0.15 12.92 18.07
C ILE A 210 0.26 11.98 19.28
N SER A 211 -0.56 12.16 20.32
CA SER A 211 -0.60 11.26 21.47
C SER A 211 -1.34 9.93 21.23
N LYS A 212 -2.01 9.74 20.07
CA LYS A 212 -2.77 8.52 19.79
C LYS A 212 -1.82 7.35 19.49
N MET A 213 -1.79 6.37 20.39
CA MET A 213 -0.90 5.19 20.32
C MET A 213 -1.54 3.95 19.69
N SER A 214 -2.83 3.97 19.35
CA SER A 214 -3.55 2.80 18.84
C SER A 214 -4.63 3.21 17.86
N CYS A 215 -4.91 2.35 16.87
CA CYS A 215 -5.84 2.65 15.79
C CYS A 215 -7.29 2.87 16.29
N SER A 216 -7.70 2.15 17.33
CA SER A 216 -9.05 2.19 17.90
C SER A 216 -9.08 2.18 19.43
N THR A 217 -10.21 2.59 20.01
CA THR A 217 -10.44 2.53 21.48
C THR A 217 -10.31 1.11 22.02
N ARG A 218 -10.81 0.10 21.30
CA ARG A 218 -10.64 -1.32 21.65
C ARG A 218 -9.17 -1.70 21.76
N CYS A 219 -8.35 -1.33 20.77
CA CYS A 219 -6.91 -1.59 20.80
C CYS A 219 -6.22 -0.84 21.94
N ARG A 220 -6.59 0.42 22.19
CA ARG A 220 -6.04 1.22 23.30
C ARG A 220 -6.29 0.56 24.65
N ASN A 221 -7.52 0.10 24.91
CA ASN A 221 -7.87 -0.57 26.17
C ASN A 221 -7.06 -1.88 26.33
N LEU A 222 -6.97 -2.69 25.27
CA LEU A 222 -6.19 -3.93 25.29
C LEU A 222 -4.69 -3.66 25.51
N PHE A 223 -4.14 -2.60 24.90
CA PHE A 223 -2.78 -2.16 25.13
C PHE A 223 -2.54 -1.80 26.60
N ASN A 224 -3.43 -1.02 27.20
CA ASN A 224 -3.33 -0.61 28.60
C ASN A 224 -3.39 -1.81 29.56
N VAL A 225 -4.29 -2.77 29.32
CA VAL A 225 -4.37 -4.01 30.11
C VAL A 225 -3.07 -4.82 30.00
N ARG A 226 -2.52 -4.98 28.79
CA ARG A 226 -1.23 -5.67 28.58
C ARG A 226 -0.08 -4.97 29.28
N LYS A 227 0.00 -3.63 29.17
CA LYS A 227 1.00 -2.80 29.84
C LYS A 227 0.91 -2.93 31.36
N HIS A 228 -0.28 -2.85 31.93
CA HIS A 228 -0.52 -3.00 33.36
C HIS A 228 -0.09 -4.38 33.88
N ARG A 229 -0.49 -5.47 33.20
CA ARG A 229 -0.07 -6.83 33.56
C ARG A 229 1.45 -7.01 33.50
N ALA A 230 2.11 -6.42 32.51
CA ALA A 230 3.57 -6.45 32.41
C ALA A 230 4.25 -5.71 33.57
N LEU A 231 3.73 -4.56 34.00
CA LEU A 231 4.23 -3.83 35.17
C LEU A 231 4.06 -4.63 36.46
N MET A 232 2.89 -5.23 36.67
CA MET A 232 2.63 -6.08 37.84
C MET A 232 3.58 -7.29 37.90
N LYS A 233 3.87 -7.92 36.75
CA LYS A 233 4.84 -9.02 36.68
C LYS A 233 6.27 -8.55 37.03
N LYS A 234 6.69 -7.37 36.58
CA LYS A 234 8.00 -6.79 36.92
C LYS A 234 8.09 -6.50 38.42
N ASN A 235 7.07 -5.87 39.00
CA ASN A 235 7.06 -5.55 40.44
C ASN A 235 7.06 -6.81 41.32
N LYS A 236 6.43 -7.89 40.87
CA LYS A 236 6.49 -9.20 41.56
C LYS A 236 7.88 -9.84 41.49
N ALA A 237 8.62 -9.64 40.40
CA ALA A 237 9.97 -10.19 40.23
C ALA A 237 11.05 -9.46 41.04
N HIS A 238 10.76 -8.25 41.53
CA HIS A 238 11.67 -7.46 42.38
C HIS A 238 11.42 -7.65 43.89
N LYS A 239 10.41 -8.44 44.27
CA LYS A 239 10.12 -8.81 45.66
C LYS A 239 10.62 -10.23 45.91
#